data_AF-A0A3N5N535-F1
#
_entry.id   AF-A0A3N5N535-F1
#
_cell.length_a   1.000
_cell.length_b   1.000
_cell.length_c   1.000
_cell.angle_alpha   90.00
_cell.angle_beta   90.00
_cell.angle_gamma   90.00
#
_symmetry.space_group_name_H-M   'P 1'
#
loop_
_entity.id
_entity.type
_entity.pdbx_description
1 polymer ?
#
loop_
_entity_poly.entity_id
_entity_poly.type
_entity_poly.pdbx_seq_one_letter_code
_entity_poly.pdbx_strand_id
1 'polypeptide(L)'
;MADESTRPIPTQPTPQPRQTVVIKEKQGWGLGTRLLLWLIAIVVVLAVLAFLTISVTVLNQPTGSSFPFTTSYRVSLPDGEAVTIGNSRILVLTMGNEVDTSVDGSKERLAIGQERTISARNARISALGFTFIDTDFQIVLKYIGPSGTNALFDMKIMTSRQVPEFLIRRIIPPGMGAQPI
;
A
#
# COMPACT_ATOMS: atom_id res chain seq x y z
N MET A 1 73.35 11.80 -82.05
CA MET A 1 74.13 11.35 -80.88
C MET A 1 73.82 12.29 -79.74
N ALA A 2 72.96 11.84 -78.82
CA ALA A 2 72.78 12.44 -77.50
C ALA A 2 72.26 11.29 -76.62
N ASP A 3 73.17 10.75 -75.82
CA ASP A 3 72.96 9.68 -74.86
C ASP A 3 72.97 10.36 -73.48
N GLU A 4 71.82 10.43 -72.82
CA GLU A 4 71.68 11.04 -71.49
C GLU A 4 70.98 10.03 -70.57
N SER A 5 71.73 8.99 -70.20
CA SER A 5 71.41 8.12 -69.08
C SER A 5 72.40 8.44 -67.96
N THR A 6 71.91 8.98 -66.84
CA THR A 6 72.27 8.66 -65.44
C THR A 6 71.81 9.81 -64.52
N ARG A 7 70.82 9.56 -63.66
CA ARG A 7 70.66 10.26 -62.37
C ARG A 7 70.34 9.23 -61.26
N PRO A 8 70.97 9.34 -60.08
CA PRO A 8 70.76 8.41 -58.97
C PRO A 8 69.51 8.70 -58.13
N ILE A 9 69.07 7.66 -57.43
CA ILE A 9 67.82 7.44 -56.69
C ILE A 9 67.76 8.22 -55.36
N PRO A 10 66.56 8.65 -54.90
CA PRO A 10 66.30 8.86 -53.48
C PRO A 10 65.49 7.72 -52.86
N THR A 11 66.05 7.17 -51.78
CA THR A 11 65.52 6.15 -50.85
C THR A 11 64.14 6.52 -50.31
N GLN A 12 63.17 5.61 -50.43
CA GLN A 12 61.82 5.78 -49.90
C GLN A 12 61.76 5.33 -48.41
N PRO A 13 61.23 6.15 -47.49
CA PRO A 13 61.21 5.84 -46.06
C PRO A 13 60.15 4.78 -45.70
N THR A 14 60.51 3.89 -44.78
CA THR A 14 59.72 2.77 -44.23
C THR A 14 58.39 3.25 -43.62
N PRO A 15 57.26 2.53 -43.78
CA PRO A 15 55.98 2.93 -43.18
C PRO A 15 56.01 2.71 -41.65
N GLN A 16 55.84 3.78 -40.87
CA GLN A 16 55.56 3.68 -39.43
C GLN A 16 54.09 3.28 -39.22
N PRO A 17 53.77 2.35 -38.29
CA PRO A 17 52.39 2.01 -37.98
C PRO A 17 51.72 3.20 -37.30
N ARG A 18 50.63 3.72 -37.89
CA ARG A 18 49.75 4.71 -37.25
C ARG A 18 49.17 4.09 -35.98
N GLN A 19 49.62 4.56 -34.82
CA GLN A 19 48.91 4.33 -33.57
C GLN A 19 47.63 5.17 -33.60
N THR A 20 46.53 4.54 -34.01
CA THR A 20 45.21 5.12 -33.81
C THR A 20 44.90 5.05 -32.32
N VAL A 21 45.16 6.14 -31.60
CA VAL A 21 44.57 6.36 -30.29
C VAL A 21 43.06 6.48 -30.53
N VAL A 22 42.34 5.36 -30.44
CA VAL A 22 40.87 5.40 -30.34
C VAL A 22 40.58 5.92 -28.94
N ILE A 23 40.47 7.25 -28.85
CA ILE A 23 39.91 7.92 -27.68
C ILE A 23 38.54 7.28 -27.46
N LYS A 24 38.40 6.54 -26.35
CA LYS A 24 37.12 5.96 -25.93
C LYS A 24 36.19 7.13 -25.61
N GLU A 25 35.39 7.52 -26.60
CA GLU A 25 34.40 8.56 -26.49
C GLU A 25 33.51 8.20 -25.29
N LYS A 26 33.53 9.03 -24.24
CA LYS A 26 32.60 8.89 -23.13
C LYS A 26 31.21 9.09 -23.72
N GLN A 27 30.53 7.99 -24.00
CA GLN A 27 29.17 7.94 -24.53
C GLN A 27 28.27 8.77 -23.61
N GLY A 28 28.06 10.03 -24.01
CA GLY A 28 27.27 10.98 -23.26
C GLY A 28 25.86 10.46 -23.14
N TRP A 29 25.33 10.44 -21.92
CA TRP A 29 23.97 10.00 -21.65
C TRP A 29 23.01 10.79 -22.53
N GLY A 30 22.39 10.11 -23.50
CA GLY A 30 21.57 10.74 -24.52
C GLY A 30 20.43 11.55 -23.92
N LEU A 31 20.06 12.66 -24.58
CA LEU A 31 18.93 13.50 -24.19
C LEU A 31 17.65 12.69 -23.94
N GLY A 32 17.42 11.62 -24.72
CA GLY A 32 16.29 10.71 -24.52
C GLY A 32 16.30 9.98 -23.17
N THR A 33 17.47 9.56 -22.68
CA THR A 33 17.58 8.89 -21.37
C THR A 33 17.34 9.86 -20.23
N ARG A 34 17.78 11.12 -20.37
CA ARG A 34 17.50 12.19 -19.38
C ARG A 34 16.01 12.53 -19.34
N LEU A 35 15.35 12.60 -20.50
CA LEU A 35 13.91 12.85 -20.59
C LEU A 35 13.11 11.73 -19.94
N LEU A 36 13.49 10.47 -20.20
CA LEU A 36 12.84 9.30 -19.59
C LEU A 36 13.02 9.28 -18.07
N LEU A 37 14.23 9.56 -17.56
CA LEU A 37 14.48 9.64 -16.12
C LEU A 37 13.67 10.77 -15.47
N TRP A 38 13.53 11.91 -16.14
CA TRP A 38 12.73 13.03 -15.64
C TRP A 38 11.23 12.69 -15.59
N LEU A 39 10.72 12.01 -16.61
CA LEU A 39 9.35 11.51 -16.63
C LEU A 39 9.11 10.52 -15.48
N ILE A 40 10.02 9.56 -15.28
CA ILE A 40 9.94 8.59 -14.17
C ILE A 40 9.97 9.33 -12.83
N ALA A 41 10.87 10.31 -12.67
CA ALA A 41 10.96 11.10 -11.44
C ALA A 41 9.64 11.83 -11.14
N ILE A 42 8.97 12.40 -12.14
CA ILE A 42 7.64 13.02 -11.96
C ILE A 42 6.60 11.99 -11.54
N VAL A 43 6.55 10.84 -12.20
CA VAL A 43 5.60 9.78 -11.84
C VAL A 43 5.82 9.34 -10.40
N VAL A 44 7.07 9.20 -9.97
CA VAL A 44 7.41 8.88 -8.58
C VAL A 44 6.95 9.98 -7.62
N VAL A 45 7.20 11.26 -7.93
CA VAL A 45 6.73 12.39 -7.10
C VAL A 45 5.21 12.41 -7.00
N LEU A 46 4.49 12.22 -8.11
CA LEU A 46 3.03 12.15 -8.11
C LEU A 46 2.52 10.96 -7.28
N ALA A 47 3.15 9.80 -7.38
CA ALA A 47 2.80 8.62 -6.58
C ALA A 47 3.01 8.87 -5.08
N VAL A 48 4.11 9.53 -4.70
CA VAL A 48 4.37 9.92 -3.30
C VAL A 48 3.32 10.92 -2.81
N LEU A 49 2.99 11.96 -3.59
CA LEU A 49 1.95 12.92 -3.23
C LEU A 49 0.57 12.26 -3.11
N ALA A 50 0.23 11.35 -4.02
CA ALA A 50 -1.00 10.58 -3.94
C ALA A 50 -1.05 9.76 -2.66
N PHE A 51 0.02 9.01 -2.35
CA PHE A 51 0.10 8.21 -1.12
C PHE A 51 -0.02 9.06 0.16
N LEU A 52 0.64 10.22 0.19
CA LEU A 52 0.58 11.14 1.33
C LEU A 52 -0.78 11.81 1.51
N THR A 53 -1.60 11.88 0.46
CA THR A 53 -2.93 12.52 0.49
C THR A 53 -4.09 11.54 0.54
N ILE A 54 -3.83 10.23 0.74
CA ILE A 54 -4.89 9.24 0.90
C ILE A 54 -5.71 9.58 2.16
N SER A 55 -6.99 9.85 1.96
CA SER A 55 -7.99 10.03 3.00
C SER A 55 -9.03 8.90 2.93
N VAL A 56 -9.49 8.46 4.10
CA VAL A 56 -10.56 7.46 4.24
C VAL A 56 -11.70 8.13 5.00
N THR A 57 -12.86 8.23 4.35
CA THR A 57 -14.08 8.78 4.92
C THR A 57 -15.08 7.65 5.10
N VAL A 58 -15.64 7.51 6.31
CA VAL A 58 -16.66 6.50 6.61
C VAL A 58 -18.01 7.18 6.84
N LEU A 59 -19.01 6.78 6.05
CA LEU A 59 -20.39 7.26 6.11
C LEU A 59 -21.31 6.18 6.73
N ASN A 60 -22.34 6.64 7.42
CA ASN A 60 -23.28 5.76 8.13
C ASN A 60 -24.31 5.06 7.23
N GLN A 61 -24.37 5.41 5.94
CA GLN A 61 -25.39 4.95 5.02
C GLN A 61 -24.75 4.04 3.96
N PRO A 62 -24.90 2.71 4.06
CA PRO A 62 -24.43 1.80 3.03
C PRO A 62 -25.25 1.97 1.75
N THR A 63 -24.61 1.79 0.60
CA THR A 63 -25.21 1.97 -0.73
C THR A 63 -25.50 0.65 -1.46
N GLY A 64 -24.84 -0.44 -1.05
CA GLY A 64 -24.93 -1.78 -1.59
C GLY A 64 -25.65 -2.76 -0.66
N SER A 65 -26.12 -3.86 -1.26
CA SER A 65 -26.97 -4.86 -0.61
C SER A 65 -26.27 -6.20 -0.32
N SER A 66 -25.01 -6.38 -0.73
CA SER A 66 -24.26 -7.62 -0.53
C SER A 66 -22.77 -7.37 -0.24
N PHE A 67 -22.14 -8.31 0.48
CA PHE A 67 -20.72 -8.23 0.88
C PHE A 67 -19.97 -9.52 0.49
N PRO A 68 -19.71 -9.76 -0.82
CA PRO A 68 -19.15 -11.02 -1.29
C PRO A 68 -17.64 -11.17 -1.00
N PHE A 69 -16.94 -10.09 -0.70
CA PHE A 69 -15.50 -10.12 -0.41
C PHE A 69 -15.29 -10.12 1.10
N THR A 70 -14.48 -11.04 1.62
CA THR A 70 -14.20 -11.14 3.07
C THR A 70 -12.70 -11.21 3.31
N THR A 71 -12.24 -10.43 4.29
CA THR A 71 -10.87 -10.50 4.81
C THR A 71 -10.92 -10.74 6.31
N SER A 72 -10.08 -11.63 6.83
CA SER A 72 -10.08 -12.03 8.24
C SER A 72 -8.79 -11.62 8.93
N TYR A 73 -8.92 -11.14 10.16
CA TYR A 73 -7.81 -10.74 11.00
C TYR A 73 -8.02 -11.21 12.43
N ARG A 74 -6.93 -11.54 13.11
CA ARG A 74 -6.88 -11.60 14.56
C ARG A 74 -6.55 -10.22 15.11
N VAL A 75 -7.35 -9.74 16.04
CA VAL A 75 -7.21 -8.41 16.66
C VAL A 75 -7.32 -8.50 18.18
N SER A 76 -6.60 -7.62 18.85
CA SER A 76 -6.61 -7.48 20.31
C SER A 76 -7.22 -6.13 20.66
N LEU A 77 -8.36 -6.13 21.36
CA LEU A 77 -8.99 -4.89 21.83
C LEU A 77 -8.59 -4.64 23.29
N PRO A 78 -8.15 -3.42 23.64
CA PRO A 78 -7.77 -3.07 24.99
C PRO A 78 -8.97 -3.11 25.93
N ASP A 79 -8.79 -3.69 27.11
CA ASP A 79 -9.85 -3.81 28.10
C ASP A 79 -10.14 -2.47 28.79
N GLY A 80 -11.40 -2.05 28.83
CA GLY A 80 -11.83 -0.79 29.43
C GLY A 80 -11.50 0.47 28.63
N GLU A 81 -10.86 0.36 27.47
CA GLU A 81 -10.56 1.48 26.58
C GLU A 81 -11.37 1.40 25.28
N ALA A 82 -11.92 2.54 24.86
CA ALA A 82 -12.71 2.61 23.64
C ALA A 82 -11.80 2.77 22.42
N VAL A 83 -12.01 1.91 21.42
CA VAL A 83 -11.33 1.95 20.12
C VAL A 83 -12.33 2.32 19.03
N THR A 84 -11.92 3.13 18.07
CA THR A 84 -12.79 3.56 16.95
C THR A 84 -12.38 2.84 15.68
N ILE A 85 -13.26 2.02 15.09
CA ILE A 85 -13.04 1.41 13.77
C ILE A 85 -13.94 2.12 12.76
N GLY A 86 -13.32 2.77 11.77
CA GLY A 86 -14.03 3.67 10.88
C GLY A 86 -14.66 4.84 11.65
N ASN A 87 -15.98 4.82 11.81
CA ASN A 87 -16.73 5.77 12.63
C ASN A 87 -17.49 5.11 13.79
N SER A 88 -17.33 3.81 13.99
CA SER A 88 -17.98 3.08 15.08
C SER A 88 -17.07 3.02 16.31
N ARG A 89 -17.62 3.38 17.46
CA ARG A 89 -16.91 3.34 18.75
C ARG A 89 -17.19 2.02 19.44
N ILE A 90 -16.12 1.29 19.74
CA ILE A 90 -16.17 -0.04 20.33
C ILE A 90 -15.48 0.02 21.70
N LEU A 91 -16.15 -0.42 22.74
CA LEU A 91 -15.59 -0.62 24.07
C LEU A 91 -15.77 -2.07 24.47
N VAL A 92 -14.73 -2.68 25.04
CA VAL A 92 -14.79 -4.05 25.56
C VAL A 92 -14.45 -4.05 27.04
N LEU A 93 -15.14 -4.91 27.79
CA LEU A 93 -14.96 -5.13 29.22
C LEU A 93 -14.93 -6.63 29.48
N THR A 94 -13.76 -7.17 29.81
CA THR A 94 -13.54 -8.59 30.01
C THR A 94 -14.02 -9.00 31.41
N MET A 95 -14.84 -10.06 31.49
CA MET A 95 -15.38 -10.58 32.73
C MET A 95 -15.18 -12.10 32.78
N GLY A 96 -14.01 -12.54 33.23
CA GLY A 96 -13.65 -13.96 33.23
C GLY A 96 -13.59 -14.52 31.80
N ASN A 97 -14.51 -15.43 31.48
CA ASN A 97 -14.62 -16.06 30.15
C ASN A 97 -15.62 -15.37 29.21
N GLU A 98 -16.20 -14.25 29.64
CA GLU A 98 -17.13 -13.47 28.82
C GLU A 98 -16.57 -12.06 28.59
N VAL A 99 -17.13 -11.35 27.63
CA VAL A 99 -16.80 -9.94 27.37
C VAL A 99 -18.09 -9.15 27.17
N ASP A 100 -18.22 -8.05 27.90
CA ASP A 100 -19.23 -7.05 27.64
C ASP A 100 -18.71 -6.11 26.55
N THR A 101 -19.38 -6.10 25.41
CA THR A 101 -19.05 -5.24 24.27
C THR A 101 -20.06 -4.10 24.19
N SER A 102 -19.61 -2.89 23.89
CA SER A 102 -20.45 -1.76 23.54
C SER A 102 -20.04 -1.25 22.17
N VAL A 103 -20.95 -1.32 21.20
CA VAL A 103 -20.75 -0.82 19.83
C VAL A 103 -21.74 0.30 19.59
N ASP A 104 -21.25 1.52 19.39
CA ASP A 104 -22.07 2.72 19.18
C ASP A 104 -23.13 2.91 20.29
N GLY A 105 -22.79 2.51 21.53
CA GLY A 105 -23.67 2.56 22.70
C GLY A 105 -24.56 1.33 22.90
N SER A 106 -24.70 0.45 21.91
CA SER A 106 -25.43 -0.82 22.03
C SER A 106 -24.57 -1.86 22.75
N LYS A 107 -24.99 -2.24 23.96
CA LYS A 107 -24.28 -3.19 24.81
C LYS A 107 -24.74 -4.62 24.55
N GLU A 108 -23.79 -5.54 24.48
CA GLU A 108 -24.03 -6.97 24.32
C GLU A 108 -22.91 -7.78 24.99
N ARG A 109 -23.32 -8.80 25.76
CA ARG A 109 -22.42 -9.78 26.39
C ARG A 109 -22.12 -10.89 25.39
N LEU A 110 -20.85 -11.24 25.22
CA LEU A 110 -20.41 -12.33 24.37
C LEU A 110 -19.66 -13.37 25.20
N ALA A 111 -20.06 -14.63 25.05
CA ALA A 111 -19.24 -15.77 25.46
C ALA A 111 -18.21 -16.13 24.37
N ILE A 112 -17.19 -16.92 24.73
CA ILE A 112 -16.18 -17.40 23.76
C ILE A 112 -16.88 -18.12 22.60
N GLY A 113 -16.51 -17.74 21.38
CA GLY A 113 -17.07 -18.25 20.14
C GLY A 113 -18.28 -17.48 19.62
N GLN A 114 -18.89 -16.58 20.41
CA GLN A 114 -19.99 -15.74 19.95
C GLN A 114 -19.50 -14.57 19.10
N GLU A 115 -20.37 -14.15 18.17
CA GLU A 115 -20.09 -13.09 17.21
C GLU A 115 -20.92 -11.86 17.51
N ARG A 116 -20.29 -10.69 17.39
CA ARG A 116 -20.93 -9.38 17.39
C ARG A 116 -20.79 -8.75 16.02
N THR A 117 -21.92 -8.48 15.38
CA THR A 117 -21.96 -7.79 14.10
C THR A 117 -22.06 -6.28 14.32
N ILE A 118 -21.16 -5.53 13.68
CA ILE A 118 -21.22 -4.07 13.58
C ILE A 118 -22.00 -3.73 12.32
N SER A 119 -22.91 -2.77 12.42
CA SER A 119 -23.75 -2.33 11.31
C SER A 119 -22.92 -1.93 10.08
N ALA A 120 -23.46 -2.20 8.89
CA ALA A 120 -22.81 -1.84 7.65
C ALA A 120 -22.63 -0.32 7.52
N ARG A 121 -21.49 0.08 6.94
CA ARG A 121 -21.08 1.46 6.71
C ARG A 121 -20.54 1.60 5.28
N ASN A 122 -20.46 2.82 4.76
CA ASN A 122 -19.86 3.11 3.47
C ASN A 122 -18.46 3.73 3.66
N ALA A 123 -17.43 3.17 3.04
CA ALA A 123 -16.07 3.69 3.01
C ALA A 123 -15.76 4.31 1.65
N ARG A 124 -15.33 5.58 1.68
CA ARG A 124 -14.81 6.31 0.52
C ARG A 124 -13.34 6.60 0.73
N ILE A 125 -12.53 6.16 -0.22
CA ILE A 125 -11.08 6.35 -0.22
C ILE A 125 -10.75 7.31 -1.35
N SER A 126 -10.19 8.44 -0.98
CA SER A 126 -9.84 9.53 -1.90
C SER A 126 -8.37 9.88 -1.78
N ALA A 127 -7.75 10.31 -2.86
CA ALA A 127 -6.41 10.92 -2.84
C ALA A 127 -6.35 12.06 -3.85
N LEU A 128 -5.59 13.11 -3.56
CA LEU A 128 -5.52 14.32 -4.39
C LEU A 128 -6.91 14.91 -4.75
N GLY A 129 -7.92 14.72 -3.90
CA GLY A 129 -9.31 15.19 -4.14
C GLY A 129 -10.17 14.29 -5.03
N PHE A 130 -9.63 13.19 -5.58
CA PHE A 130 -10.39 12.22 -6.37
C PHE A 130 -10.72 10.97 -5.55
N THR A 131 -11.94 10.47 -5.65
CA THR A 131 -12.35 9.21 -5.01
C THR A 131 -12.02 8.05 -5.94
N PHE A 132 -11.21 7.12 -5.44
CA PHE A 132 -10.78 5.95 -6.21
C PHE A 132 -11.56 4.69 -5.83
N ILE A 133 -11.99 4.59 -4.57
CA ILE A 133 -12.79 3.45 -4.08
C ILE A 133 -13.97 4.00 -3.29
N ASP A 134 -15.15 3.50 -3.61
CA ASP A 134 -16.38 3.67 -2.87
C ASP A 134 -16.97 2.26 -2.67
N THR A 135 -17.03 1.81 -1.42
CA THR A 135 -17.43 0.45 -1.06
C THR A 135 -18.15 0.46 0.27
N ASP A 136 -19.13 -0.41 0.43
CA ASP A 136 -19.71 -0.68 1.74
C ASP A 136 -18.91 -1.77 2.42
N PHE A 137 -18.90 -1.72 3.75
CA PHE A 137 -18.28 -2.73 4.57
C PHE A 137 -19.12 -3.04 5.80
N GLN A 138 -19.00 -4.27 6.26
CA GLN A 138 -19.56 -4.77 7.50
C GLN A 138 -18.47 -5.49 8.29
N ILE A 139 -18.51 -5.38 9.61
CA ILE A 139 -17.53 -6.00 10.48
C ILE A 139 -18.23 -7.00 11.38
N VAL A 140 -17.66 -8.19 11.49
CA VAL A 140 -18.09 -9.22 12.45
C VAL A 140 -16.92 -9.53 13.37
N LEU A 141 -17.15 -9.43 14.68
CA LEU A 141 -16.16 -9.71 15.71
C LEU A 141 -16.54 -10.98 16.45
N LYS A 142 -15.74 -12.04 16.31
CA LYS A 142 -15.90 -13.28 17.06
C LYS A 142 -15.00 -13.25 18.28
N TYR A 143 -15.56 -13.35 19.49
CA TYR A 143 -14.77 -13.37 20.71
C TYR A 143 -14.03 -14.71 20.84
N ILE A 144 -12.72 -14.67 21.05
CA ILE A 144 -11.87 -15.87 21.17
C ILE A 144 -11.45 -16.11 22.62
N GLY A 145 -11.46 -15.08 23.45
CA GLY A 145 -11.09 -15.17 24.86
C GLY A 145 -10.21 -14.00 25.31
N PRO A 146 -9.80 -13.98 26.58
CA PRO A 146 -8.85 -13.01 27.09
C PRO A 146 -7.44 -13.26 26.52
N SER A 147 -6.67 -12.19 26.36
CA SER A 147 -5.26 -12.19 25.95
C SER A 147 -4.49 -11.17 26.78
N GLY A 148 -3.97 -11.61 27.93
CA GLY A 148 -3.33 -10.71 28.90
C GLY A 148 -4.34 -9.73 29.48
N THR A 149 -4.09 -8.43 29.32
CA THR A 149 -5.00 -7.34 29.74
C THR A 149 -5.99 -6.93 28.64
N ASN A 150 -6.07 -7.68 27.54
CA ASN A 150 -6.88 -7.35 26.37
C ASN A 150 -7.87 -8.48 26.07
N ALA A 151 -8.87 -8.19 25.25
CA ALA A 151 -9.78 -9.19 24.70
C ALA A 151 -9.38 -9.52 23.26
N LEU A 152 -9.30 -10.82 22.94
CA LEU A 152 -8.92 -11.32 21.63
C LEU A 152 -10.15 -11.62 20.78
N PHE A 153 -10.12 -11.14 19.53
CA PHE A 153 -11.21 -11.37 18.58
C PHE A 153 -10.67 -11.82 17.22
N ASP A 154 -11.42 -12.69 16.56
CA ASP A 154 -11.31 -12.90 15.12
C ASP A 154 -12.29 -11.94 14.44
N MET A 155 -11.74 -10.98 13.70
CA MET A 155 -12.47 -9.95 12.99
C MET A 155 -12.58 -10.31 11.51
N LYS A 156 -13.80 -10.33 10.98
CA LYS A 156 -14.08 -10.42 9.55
C LYS A 156 -14.53 -9.05 9.05
N ILE A 157 -13.86 -8.56 8.02
CA ILE A 157 -14.28 -7.36 7.28
C ILE A 157 -14.84 -7.85 5.95
N MET A 158 -16.14 -7.63 5.74
CA MET A 158 -16.84 -8.00 4.53
C MET A 158 -17.11 -6.74 3.72
N THR A 159 -16.78 -6.72 2.43
CA THR A 159 -16.93 -5.53 1.57
C THR A 159 -17.79 -5.80 0.34
N SER A 160 -18.50 -4.78 -0.15
CA SER A 160 -19.34 -4.88 -1.36
C SER A 160 -18.53 -4.86 -2.66
N ARG A 161 -17.31 -4.31 -2.62
CA ARG A 161 -16.34 -4.34 -3.73
C ARG A 161 -15.01 -4.91 -3.28
N GLN A 162 -14.21 -5.36 -4.24
CA GLN A 162 -12.85 -5.79 -3.97
C GLN A 162 -12.00 -4.57 -3.57
N VAL A 163 -11.50 -4.59 -2.34
CA VAL A 163 -10.62 -3.55 -1.80
C VAL A 163 -9.23 -4.14 -1.61
N PRO A 164 -8.17 -3.48 -2.10
CA PRO A 164 -6.82 -3.88 -1.79
C PRO A 164 -6.54 -3.96 -0.29
N GLU A 165 -5.86 -5.02 0.14
CA GLU A 165 -5.52 -5.34 1.53
C GLU A 165 -4.88 -4.16 2.29
N PHE A 166 -3.98 -3.43 1.65
CA PHE A 166 -3.29 -2.29 2.25
C PHE A 166 -4.24 -1.15 2.66
N LEU A 167 -5.39 -1.03 1.99
CA LEU A 167 -6.43 -0.05 2.32
C LEU A 167 -7.35 -0.54 3.43
N ILE A 168 -7.66 -1.84 3.47
CA ILE A 168 -8.43 -2.44 4.58
C ILE A 168 -7.71 -2.21 5.91
N ARG A 169 -6.38 -2.43 5.92
CA ARG A 169 -5.54 -2.17 7.10
C ARG A 169 -5.57 -0.73 7.59
N ARG A 170 -5.92 0.23 6.74
CA ARG A 170 -6.03 1.65 7.13
C ARG A 170 -7.31 1.96 7.91
N ILE A 171 -8.33 1.12 7.77
CA ILE A 171 -9.60 1.23 8.51
C ILE A 171 -9.43 0.65 9.92
N ILE A 172 -8.53 -0.33 10.08
CA ILE A 172 -8.22 -0.95 11.36
C ILE A 172 -7.25 -0.07 12.14
N PRO A 173 -7.59 0.35 13.37
CA PRO A 173 -6.68 1.10 14.22
C PRO A 173 -5.36 0.35 14.47
N PRO A 174 -4.20 1.03 14.38
CA PRO A 174 -2.91 0.39 14.59
C PRO A 174 -2.77 -0.21 16.01
N GLY A 175 -3.47 0.35 17.00
CA GLY A 175 -3.48 -0.14 18.38
C GLY A 175 -4.14 -1.52 18.58
N MET A 176 -4.85 -2.04 17.57
CA MET A 176 -5.50 -3.36 17.67
C MET A 176 -4.58 -4.54 17.33
N GLY A 177 -3.36 -4.29 16.85
CA GLY A 177 -2.40 -5.35 16.52
C GLY A 177 -2.92 -6.35 15.48
N ALA A 178 -3.60 -5.87 14.44
CA ALA A 178 -4.26 -6.73 13.45
C ALA A 178 -3.29 -7.63 12.67
N GLN A 179 -3.51 -8.94 12.73
CA GLN A 179 -2.74 -9.96 12.03
C GLN A 179 -3.65 -10.76 11.09
N PRO A 180 -3.32 -10.94 9.80
CA PRO A 180 -4.10 -11.78 8.90
C PRO A 180 -4.19 -13.23 9.40
N ILE A 181 -5.32 -13.88 9.15
CA ILE A 181 -5.57 -15.30 9.47
C ILE A 181 -6.21 -16.05 8.30
#